data_AF-A0A934C7C1-F1
#
_entry.id   AF-A0A934C7C1-F1
#
_cell.length_a   1.000
_cell.length_b   1.000
_cell.length_c   1.000
_cell.angle_alpha   90.00
_cell.angle_beta   90.00
_cell.angle_gamma   90.00
#
_symmetry.space_group_name_H-M   'P 1'
#
loop_
_entity.id
_entity.type
_entity.pdbx_description
1 polymer ?
#
loop_
_entity_poly.entity_id
_entity_poly.type
_entity_poly.pdbx_seq_one_letter_code
_entity_poly.pdbx_strand_id
1 'polypeptide(L)'
;MNTLSVIYHMLRADFLERARRTGFLIILGLSMLAGYIYIPPVDSTTLALALGPWRGINNSAWIGIVFGILTVILFPLFGYFLVKNTIERDRLSRVGQIVATTPISKPAYILGKWLSNLATLTTMLVVFNLMALVMQLARAEVLQIDFWDLFAPIWLMGFPVLALTAAVAIWFESAPPLSGSFGNVIYFIAWLLFMDYVGLPGMFRYNIGTIQQHADVLGLSYPLAALQEIGRQVSPSFHGHFNFGGAEYGGVPQVIVWSGLEWSLPYIGGRMFWLIFAIGLAATASIPFDRFDPARDSGTNPGSGVKRFWRSVLPGRRIPNPAPEPSFAAPSKVNLSPITDRVSRSRFGAILLAEFKLMLKGRRWWWYAIAIAISLLGLIGPPGGRRVVPVLAMLWPVLAWSSLGTRETYHETYKLIYSSAHPLQRQVPAAWLSGVLLGILALVGPGMRMLINDQTEHFSVFLVAVLFIPSLAFALGTWSGSPRLFEVIYLSWWFMGANGVTAFDFMQVHQKVPNPQISAIYAGLTAVLFIIGLAGRGRRIR
;
A
#
# COMPACT_ATOMS: atom_id res chain seq x y z
N MET A 1 -6.54 -31.21 22.49
CA MET A 1 -7.23 -30.32 21.53
C MET A 1 -6.85 -30.72 20.12
N ASN A 2 -7.81 -30.92 19.23
CA ASN A 2 -7.56 -31.21 17.82
C ASN A 2 -6.96 -29.97 17.12
N THR A 3 -5.88 -30.12 16.35
CA THR A 3 -5.23 -29.06 15.57
C THR A 3 -6.22 -28.29 14.69
N LEU A 4 -7.21 -28.98 14.12
CA LEU A 4 -8.25 -28.34 13.30
C LEU A 4 -9.12 -27.37 14.10
N SER A 5 -9.46 -27.72 15.34
CA SER A 5 -10.24 -26.84 16.23
C SER A 5 -9.45 -25.57 16.57
N VAL A 6 -8.14 -25.71 16.84
CA VAL A 6 -7.26 -24.55 17.09
C VAL A 6 -7.22 -23.60 15.89
N ILE A 7 -7.02 -24.14 14.69
CA ILE A 7 -6.97 -23.35 13.45
C ILE A 7 -8.31 -22.62 13.23
N TYR A 8 -9.43 -23.32 13.43
CA TYR A 8 -10.77 -22.74 13.26
C TYR A 8 -11.03 -21.58 14.23
N HIS A 9 -10.74 -21.75 15.52
CA HIS A 9 -10.98 -20.69 16.50
C HIS A 9 -10.07 -19.48 16.28
N MET A 10 -8.82 -19.70 15.87
CA MET A 10 -7.89 -18.62 15.52
C MET A 10 -8.36 -17.85 14.29
N LEU A 11 -8.75 -18.57 13.23
CA LEU A 11 -9.33 -17.98 12.02
C LEU A 11 -10.54 -17.12 12.37
N ARG A 12 -11.49 -17.68 13.13
CA ARG A 12 -12.75 -17.01 13.47
C ARG A 12 -12.51 -15.76 14.29
N ALA A 13 -11.64 -15.81 15.29
CA ALA A 13 -11.34 -14.66 16.14
C ALA A 13 -10.72 -13.50 15.32
N ASP A 14 -9.69 -13.78 14.53
CA ASP A 14 -9.02 -12.76 13.72
C ASP A 14 -9.94 -12.19 12.62
N PHE A 15 -10.76 -13.04 12.01
CA PHE A 15 -11.73 -12.62 10.99
C PHE A 15 -12.80 -11.69 11.59
N LEU A 16 -13.42 -12.07 12.70
CA LEU A 16 -14.44 -11.25 13.36
C LEU A 16 -13.87 -9.90 13.82
N GLU A 17 -12.66 -9.90 14.36
CA GLU A 17 -11.95 -8.69 14.76
C GLU A 17 -11.71 -7.74 13.57
N ARG A 18 -11.53 -8.26 12.35
CA ARG A 18 -11.34 -7.43 11.15
C ARG A 18 -12.65 -6.99 10.52
N ALA A 19 -13.61 -7.90 10.38
CA ALA A 19 -14.91 -7.62 9.79
C ALA A 19 -15.65 -6.50 10.54
N ARG A 20 -15.38 -6.33 11.84
CA ARG A 20 -15.96 -5.28 12.70
C ARG A 20 -15.22 -3.94 12.64
N ARG A 21 -14.05 -3.86 12.00
CA ARG A 21 -13.29 -2.60 11.92
C ARG A 21 -13.84 -1.72 10.80
N THR A 22 -14.02 -0.44 11.09
CA THR A 22 -14.49 0.57 10.12
C THR A 22 -13.62 0.61 8.86
N GLY A 23 -12.30 0.42 9.00
CA GLY A 23 -11.39 0.37 7.85
C GLY A 23 -11.71 -0.74 6.85
N PHE A 24 -12.20 -1.89 7.32
CA PHE A 24 -12.63 -2.98 6.43
C PHE A 24 -13.88 -2.59 5.64
N LEU A 25 -14.87 -1.98 6.31
CA LEU A 25 -16.10 -1.50 5.67
C LEU A 25 -15.82 -0.40 4.63
N ILE A 26 -14.89 0.52 4.92
CA ILE A 26 -14.47 1.56 3.97
C ILE A 26 -13.88 0.92 2.70
N ILE A 27 -13.01 -0.08 2.85
CA ILE A 27 -12.42 -0.76 1.69
C ILE A 27 -13.48 -1.54 0.90
N LEU A 28 -14.44 -2.19 1.55
CA LEU A 28 -15.58 -2.79 0.86
C LEU A 28 -16.37 -1.76 0.05
N GLY A 29 -16.66 -0.59 0.65
CA GLY A 29 -17.30 0.53 -0.02
C GLY A 29 -16.51 1.04 -1.24
N LEU A 30 -15.20 1.23 -1.08
CA LEU A 30 -14.32 1.65 -2.18
C LEU A 30 -14.25 0.59 -3.30
N SER A 31 -14.26 -0.70 -2.96
CA SER A 31 -14.32 -1.77 -3.96
C SER A 31 -15.63 -1.76 -4.74
N MET A 32 -16.77 -1.52 -4.09
CA MET A 32 -18.06 -1.36 -4.77
C MET A 32 -18.07 -0.12 -5.66
N LEU A 33 -17.53 1.00 -5.18
CA LEU A 33 -17.37 2.23 -5.97
C LEU A 33 -16.48 2.00 -7.19
N ALA A 34 -15.38 1.25 -7.03
CA ALA A 34 -14.53 0.88 -8.16
C ALA A 34 -15.31 0.07 -9.20
N GLY A 35 -16.09 -0.94 -8.78
CA GLY A 35 -16.95 -1.72 -9.68
C GLY A 35 -17.97 -0.84 -10.43
N TYR A 36 -18.53 0.16 -9.76
CA TYR A 36 -19.44 1.12 -10.36
C TYR A 36 -18.75 2.02 -11.42
N ILE A 37 -17.58 2.57 -11.10
CA ILE A 37 -16.82 3.44 -12.01
C ILE A 37 -16.33 2.67 -13.24
N TYR A 38 -15.91 1.41 -13.05
CA TYR A 38 -15.37 0.57 -14.12
C TYR A 38 -16.43 -0.10 -15.00
N ILE A 39 -17.72 0.06 -14.74
CA ILE A 39 -18.75 -0.25 -15.73
C ILE A 39 -19.52 1.05 -15.97
N PRO A 40 -19.06 1.93 -16.87
CA PRO A 40 -19.71 3.21 -17.11
C PRO A 40 -21.09 3.03 -17.77
N PRO A 41 -21.95 4.07 -17.77
CA PRO A 41 -23.22 4.05 -18.51
C PRO A 41 -23.04 3.74 -20.00
N VAL A 42 -24.10 3.21 -20.64
CA VAL A 42 -24.12 2.76 -22.04
C VAL A 42 -23.62 3.83 -23.02
N ASP A 43 -23.96 5.10 -22.74
CA ASP A 43 -23.67 6.27 -23.58
C ASP A 43 -22.35 6.97 -23.21
N SER A 44 -21.55 6.39 -22.31
CA SER A 44 -20.27 6.95 -21.88
C SER A 44 -19.22 6.88 -22.98
N THR A 45 -18.50 7.98 -23.17
CA THR A 45 -17.28 8.06 -23.99
C THR A 45 -16.07 7.45 -23.31
N THR A 46 -16.14 7.23 -21.99
CA THR A 46 -15.09 6.59 -21.21
C THR A 46 -15.28 5.08 -21.20
N LEU A 47 -14.22 4.32 -21.51
CA LEU A 47 -14.20 2.86 -21.43
C LEU A 47 -13.25 2.35 -20.36
N ALA A 48 -13.78 1.46 -19.52
CA ALA A 48 -13.01 0.81 -18.47
C ALA A 48 -12.14 -0.35 -18.98
N LEU A 49 -12.72 -1.19 -19.85
CA LEU A 49 -12.04 -2.17 -20.67
C LEU A 49 -12.38 -1.88 -22.13
N ALA A 50 -11.36 -1.63 -22.94
CA ALA A 50 -11.52 -1.40 -24.37
C ALA A 50 -10.61 -2.30 -25.19
N LEU A 51 -11.16 -2.83 -26.29
CA LEU A 51 -10.41 -3.45 -27.37
C LEU A 51 -10.35 -2.40 -28.48
N GLY A 52 -9.33 -1.55 -28.48
CA GLY A 52 -9.34 -0.36 -29.35
C GLY A 52 -10.58 0.52 -29.11
N PRO A 53 -11.40 0.83 -30.13
CA PRO A 53 -12.65 1.59 -29.99
C PRO A 53 -13.87 0.72 -29.60
N TRP A 54 -13.69 -0.59 -29.36
CA TRP A 54 -14.78 -1.52 -29.06
C TRP A 54 -14.92 -1.81 -27.57
N ARG A 55 -16.18 -1.96 -27.13
CA ARG A 55 -16.56 -2.51 -25.82
C ARG A 55 -17.47 -3.71 -25.98
N GLY A 56 -17.44 -4.63 -25.04
CA GLY A 56 -18.47 -5.67 -24.97
C GLY A 56 -19.82 -5.11 -24.56
N ILE A 57 -20.88 -5.77 -25.03
CA ILE A 57 -22.22 -5.64 -24.46
C ILE A 57 -22.18 -6.07 -22.99
N ASN A 58 -22.88 -5.36 -22.12
CA ASN A 58 -22.94 -5.60 -20.68
C ASN A 58 -23.78 -6.84 -20.33
N ASN A 59 -23.43 -7.99 -20.92
CA ASN A 59 -23.93 -9.32 -20.55
C ASN A 59 -23.09 -9.95 -19.42
N SER A 60 -23.52 -11.13 -18.96
CA SER A 60 -22.87 -11.85 -17.85
C SER A 60 -21.42 -12.17 -18.13
N ALA A 61 -21.09 -12.62 -19.33
CA ALA A 61 -19.71 -12.88 -19.75
C ALA A 61 -18.83 -11.65 -19.63
N TRP A 62 -19.18 -10.54 -20.29
CA TRP A 62 -18.37 -9.33 -20.32
C TRP A 62 -18.17 -8.72 -18.93
N ILE A 63 -19.24 -8.62 -18.14
CA ILE A 63 -19.13 -8.10 -16.78
C ILE A 63 -18.30 -9.05 -15.90
N GLY A 64 -18.50 -10.37 -16.04
CA GLY A 64 -17.73 -11.38 -15.33
C GLY A 64 -16.24 -11.23 -15.57
N ILE A 65 -15.79 -11.10 -16.83
CA ILE A 65 -14.36 -10.94 -17.13
C ILE A 65 -13.83 -9.58 -16.69
N VAL A 66 -14.57 -8.48 -16.85
CA VAL A 66 -14.11 -7.17 -16.40
C VAL A 66 -13.89 -7.20 -14.89
N PHE A 67 -14.84 -7.72 -14.11
CA PHE A 67 -14.69 -7.87 -12.67
C PHE A 67 -13.59 -8.87 -12.29
N GLY A 68 -13.42 -9.96 -13.04
CA GLY A 68 -12.33 -10.92 -12.83
C GLY A 68 -10.95 -10.29 -13.02
N ILE A 69 -10.77 -9.51 -14.09
CA ILE A 69 -9.54 -8.78 -14.37
C ILE A 69 -9.29 -7.71 -13.30
N LEU A 70 -10.30 -6.92 -12.92
CA LEU A 70 -10.16 -5.91 -11.86
C LEU A 70 -9.80 -6.52 -10.52
N THR A 71 -10.36 -7.68 -10.20
CA THR A 71 -10.03 -8.41 -8.98
C THR A 71 -8.54 -8.72 -8.95
N VAL A 72 -7.98 -9.32 -10.00
CA VAL A 72 -6.57 -9.75 -9.99
C VAL A 72 -5.57 -8.60 -10.17
N ILE A 73 -5.99 -7.45 -10.69
CA ILE A 73 -5.15 -6.25 -10.82
C ILE A 73 -5.17 -5.38 -9.56
N LEU A 74 -6.35 -5.15 -8.96
CA LEU A 74 -6.50 -4.19 -7.86
C LEU A 74 -6.43 -4.88 -6.49
N PHE A 75 -7.06 -6.04 -6.32
CA PHE A 75 -7.25 -6.59 -4.98
C PHE A 75 -5.95 -7.15 -4.37
N PRO A 76 -4.97 -7.69 -5.10
CA PRO A 76 -3.70 -8.06 -4.48
C PRO A 76 -3.00 -6.85 -3.87
N LEU A 77 -2.94 -5.74 -4.62
CA LEU A 77 -2.30 -4.51 -4.19
C LEU A 77 -2.91 -3.99 -2.89
N PHE A 78 -4.22 -3.75 -2.87
CA PHE A 78 -4.90 -3.17 -1.70
C PHE A 78 -5.17 -4.21 -0.61
N GLY A 79 -5.48 -5.43 -1.01
CA GLY A 79 -5.76 -6.57 -0.14
C GLY A 79 -4.58 -6.92 0.73
N TYR A 80 -3.34 -6.87 0.21
CA TYR A 80 -2.13 -7.05 1.01
C TYR A 80 -2.10 -6.12 2.23
N PHE A 81 -2.33 -4.81 2.05
CA PHE A 81 -2.27 -3.85 3.15
C PHE A 81 -3.43 -4.00 4.13
N LEU A 82 -4.59 -4.44 3.63
CA LEU A 82 -5.76 -4.76 4.43
C LEU A 82 -5.50 -5.97 5.34
N VAL A 83 -4.91 -7.04 4.81
CA VAL A 83 -4.69 -8.28 5.57
C VAL A 83 -3.35 -8.37 6.28
N LYS A 84 -2.44 -7.43 6.02
CA LYS A 84 -1.23 -7.31 6.84
C LYS A 84 -1.58 -6.88 8.28
N ASN A 85 -0.71 -7.17 9.23
CA ASN A 85 -0.83 -6.91 10.67
C ASN A 85 -1.78 -7.89 11.41
N THR A 86 -1.67 -9.20 11.15
CA THR A 86 -2.18 -10.24 12.07
C THR A 86 -1.17 -10.54 13.17
N ILE A 87 0.07 -10.88 12.79
CA ILE A 87 1.13 -11.29 13.72
C ILE A 87 1.62 -10.07 14.48
N GLU A 88 1.79 -8.94 13.82
CA GLU A 88 2.19 -7.69 14.49
C GLU A 88 1.16 -7.24 15.53
N ARG A 89 -0.14 -7.47 15.29
CA ARG A 89 -1.19 -7.17 16.26
C ARG A 89 -1.03 -8.02 17.51
N ASP A 90 -0.75 -9.30 17.36
CA ASP A 90 -0.51 -10.21 18.49
C ASP A 90 0.77 -9.82 19.26
N ARG A 91 1.76 -9.20 18.60
CA ARG A 91 2.93 -8.60 19.28
C ARG A 91 2.52 -7.36 20.09
N LEU A 92 1.80 -6.44 19.46
CA LEU A 92 1.43 -5.16 20.09
C LEU A 92 0.45 -5.36 21.25
N SER A 93 -0.52 -6.26 21.11
CA SER A 93 -1.46 -6.60 22.18
C SER A 93 -0.85 -7.49 23.27
N ARG A 94 0.39 -7.96 23.08
CA ARG A 94 1.10 -8.93 23.93
C ARG A 94 0.43 -10.31 24.04
N VAL A 95 -0.67 -10.54 23.33
CA VAL A 95 -1.33 -11.87 23.24
C VAL A 95 -0.36 -12.92 22.67
N GLY A 96 0.58 -12.52 21.82
CA GLY A 96 1.61 -13.41 21.29
C GLY A 96 2.45 -14.09 22.38
N GLN A 97 2.63 -13.47 23.55
CA GLN A 97 3.35 -14.09 24.69
C GLN A 97 2.54 -15.24 25.29
N ILE A 98 1.21 -15.11 25.36
CA ILE A 98 0.30 -16.18 25.79
C ILE A 98 0.31 -17.31 24.76
N VAL A 99 0.30 -16.98 23.47
CA VAL A 99 0.39 -17.98 22.39
C VAL A 99 1.72 -18.75 22.47
N ALA A 100 2.82 -18.09 22.80
CA ALA A 100 4.13 -18.73 22.94
C ALA A 100 4.17 -19.78 24.05
N THR A 101 3.39 -19.62 25.12
CA THR A 101 3.30 -20.58 26.24
C THR A 101 2.28 -21.70 26.02
N THR A 102 1.58 -21.73 24.87
CA THR A 102 0.62 -22.78 24.53
C THR A 102 1.26 -23.92 23.71
N PRO A 103 0.63 -25.11 23.58
CA PRO A 103 1.14 -26.18 22.74
C PRO A 103 0.95 -25.96 21.21
N ILE A 104 0.52 -24.77 20.77
CA ILE A 104 0.24 -24.48 19.35
C ILE A 104 1.54 -24.45 18.55
N SER A 105 1.68 -25.31 17.54
CA SER A 105 2.84 -25.35 16.65
C SER A 105 2.92 -24.12 15.72
N LYS A 106 4.14 -23.77 15.26
CA LYS A 106 4.32 -22.64 14.33
C LYS A 106 3.50 -22.79 13.04
N PRO A 107 3.49 -23.95 12.35
CA PRO A 107 2.70 -24.10 11.13
C PRO A 107 1.20 -23.98 11.39
N ALA A 108 0.68 -24.52 12.50
CA ALA A 108 -0.74 -24.40 12.84
C ALA A 108 -1.15 -22.94 13.10
N TYR A 109 -0.32 -22.19 13.82
CA TYR A 109 -0.52 -20.75 14.03
C TYR A 109 -0.52 -19.98 12.70
N ILE A 110 0.51 -20.20 11.87
CA ILE A 110 0.68 -19.53 10.57
C ILE A 110 -0.47 -19.85 9.60
N LEU A 111 -0.88 -21.11 9.51
CA LEU A 111 -2.02 -21.52 8.69
C LEU A 111 -3.34 -20.92 9.19
N GLY A 112 -3.56 -20.84 10.51
CA GLY A 112 -4.71 -20.14 11.08
C GLY A 112 -4.77 -18.67 10.70
N LYS A 113 -3.62 -17.96 10.79
CA LYS A 113 -3.52 -16.55 10.36
C LYS A 113 -3.68 -16.38 8.86
N TRP A 114 -3.12 -17.28 8.05
CA TRP A 114 -3.29 -17.27 6.60
C TRP A 114 -4.75 -17.48 6.19
N LEU A 115 -5.44 -18.45 6.78
CA LEU A 115 -6.86 -18.69 6.51
C LEU A 115 -7.73 -17.52 6.95
N SER A 116 -7.40 -16.84 8.06
CA SER A 116 -8.08 -15.60 8.43
C SER A 116 -7.89 -14.49 7.40
N ASN A 117 -6.67 -14.35 6.86
CA ASN A 117 -6.37 -13.38 5.80
C ASN A 117 -7.17 -13.72 4.55
N LEU A 118 -7.15 -14.98 4.13
CA LEU A 118 -7.90 -15.47 2.98
C LEU A 118 -9.40 -15.23 3.17
N ALA A 119 -9.99 -15.59 4.31
CA ALA A 119 -11.40 -15.33 4.60
C ALA A 119 -11.79 -13.85 4.49
N THR A 120 -10.89 -12.94 4.92
CA THR A 120 -11.09 -11.49 4.81
C THR A 120 -11.14 -11.07 3.33
N LEU A 121 -10.19 -11.54 2.51
CA LEU A 121 -10.14 -11.23 1.07
C LEU A 121 -11.29 -11.90 0.30
N THR A 122 -11.66 -13.12 0.66
CA THR A 122 -12.81 -13.82 0.07
C THR A 122 -14.11 -13.08 0.34
N THR A 123 -14.27 -12.48 1.53
CA THR A 123 -15.45 -11.62 1.80
C THR A 123 -15.49 -10.42 0.86
N MET A 124 -14.33 -9.81 0.59
CA MET A 124 -14.21 -8.73 -0.38
C MET A 124 -14.54 -9.21 -1.81
N LEU A 125 -14.11 -10.41 -2.18
CA LEU A 125 -14.44 -11.05 -3.45
C LEU A 125 -15.95 -11.31 -3.60
N VAL A 126 -16.61 -11.83 -2.56
CA VAL A 126 -18.07 -12.04 -2.52
C VAL A 126 -18.81 -10.72 -2.73
N VAL A 127 -18.44 -9.67 -2.01
CA VAL A 127 -19.08 -8.35 -2.15
C VAL A 127 -18.87 -7.79 -3.56
N PHE A 128 -17.68 -7.96 -4.13
CA PHE A 128 -17.38 -7.48 -5.48
C PHE A 128 -18.14 -8.29 -6.56
N ASN A 129 -18.31 -9.58 -6.35
CA ASN A 129 -19.12 -10.44 -7.20
C ASN A 129 -20.63 -10.08 -7.12
N LEU A 130 -21.16 -9.74 -5.94
CA LEU A 130 -22.50 -9.17 -5.81
C LEU A 130 -22.62 -7.82 -6.53
N MET A 131 -21.59 -6.99 -6.47
CA MET A 131 -21.54 -5.74 -7.22
C MET A 131 -21.60 -5.99 -8.74
N ALA A 132 -20.98 -7.06 -9.25
CA ALA A 132 -21.05 -7.44 -10.66
C ALA A 132 -22.50 -7.72 -11.10
N LEU A 133 -23.24 -8.47 -10.28
CA LEU A 133 -24.68 -8.72 -10.49
C LEU A 133 -25.48 -7.40 -10.50
N VAL A 134 -25.24 -6.54 -9.52
CA VAL A 134 -25.89 -5.23 -9.45
C VAL A 134 -25.58 -4.40 -10.69
N MET A 135 -24.33 -4.39 -11.16
CA MET A 135 -23.93 -3.62 -12.34
C MET A 135 -24.58 -4.14 -13.63
N GLN A 136 -24.74 -5.46 -13.79
CA GLN A 136 -25.44 -5.99 -14.96
C GLN A 136 -26.90 -5.52 -14.99
N LEU A 137 -27.60 -5.64 -13.86
CA LEU A 137 -28.99 -5.21 -13.73
C LEU A 137 -29.14 -3.69 -13.86
N ALA A 138 -28.20 -2.92 -13.31
CA ALA A 138 -28.24 -1.45 -13.33
C ALA A 138 -27.93 -0.86 -14.71
N ARG A 139 -27.12 -1.53 -15.53
CA ARG A 139 -26.84 -1.11 -16.91
C ARG A 139 -27.92 -1.55 -17.89
N ALA A 140 -28.64 -2.62 -17.57
CA ALA A 140 -29.86 -3.06 -18.26
C ALA A 140 -29.74 -3.26 -19.78
N GLU A 141 -28.53 -3.48 -20.32
CA GLU A 141 -28.35 -3.87 -21.73
C GLU A 141 -28.79 -5.31 -21.98
N VAL A 142 -28.49 -6.22 -21.04
CA VAL A 142 -28.91 -7.62 -21.05
C VAL A 142 -29.33 -8.03 -19.64
N LEU A 143 -30.63 -8.23 -19.44
CA LEU A 143 -31.22 -8.59 -18.14
C LEU A 143 -31.08 -10.08 -17.80
N GLN A 144 -30.82 -10.94 -18.78
CA GLN A 144 -30.59 -12.35 -18.55
C GLN A 144 -29.24 -12.54 -17.84
N ILE A 145 -29.29 -13.14 -16.65
CA ILE A 145 -28.11 -13.47 -15.85
C ILE A 145 -27.71 -14.92 -16.14
N ASP A 146 -26.56 -15.12 -16.75
CA ASP A 146 -25.86 -16.40 -16.74
C ASP A 146 -24.92 -16.44 -15.53
N PHE A 147 -25.25 -17.29 -14.55
CA PHE A 147 -24.49 -17.39 -13.31
C PHE A 147 -23.07 -17.92 -13.53
N TRP A 148 -22.87 -18.82 -14.49
CA TRP A 148 -21.53 -19.36 -14.70
C TRP A 148 -20.63 -18.30 -15.34
N ASP A 149 -21.11 -17.64 -16.40
CA ASP A 149 -20.33 -16.63 -17.11
C ASP A 149 -20.03 -15.39 -16.27
N LEU A 150 -20.94 -15.00 -15.38
CA LEU A 150 -20.72 -13.87 -14.48
C LEU A 150 -19.77 -14.20 -13.32
N PHE A 151 -19.90 -15.38 -12.70
CA PHE A 151 -19.20 -15.69 -11.45
C PHE A 151 -17.87 -16.41 -11.69
N ALA A 152 -17.80 -17.32 -12.66
CA ALA A 152 -16.62 -18.17 -12.86
C ALA A 152 -15.32 -17.36 -13.07
N PRO A 153 -15.28 -16.28 -13.89
CA PRO A 153 -14.06 -15.50 -14.05
C PRO A 153 -13.60 -14.83 -12.75
N ILE A 154 -14.53 -14.29 -11.97
CA ILE A 154 -14.23 -13.61 -10.71
C ILE A 154 -13.60 -14.57 -9.71
N TRP A 155 -14.13 -15.79 -9.61
CA TRP A 155 -13.65 -16.79 -8.65
C TRP A 155 -12.42 -17.54 -9.12
N LEU A 156 -12.40 -18.03 -10.36
CA LEU A 156 -11.28 -18.81 -10.89
C LEU A 156 -10.01 -17.97 -11.04
N MET A 157 -10.13 -16.68 -11.37
CA MET A 157 -8.99 -15.76 -11.40
C MET A 157 -8.69 -15.23 -9.99
N GLY A 158 -9.70 -14.68 -9.32
CA GLY A 158 -9.54 -13.94 -8.07
C GLY A 158 -9.10 -14.79 -6.89
N PHE A 159 -9.76 -15.91 -6.63
CA PHE A 159 -9.53 -16.68 -5.40
C PHE A 159 -8.09 -17.22 -5.26
N PRO A 160 -7.48 -17.86 -6.29
CA PRO A 160 -6.08 -18.28 -6.20
C PRO A 160 -5.10 -17.13 -5.97
N VAL A 161 -5.32 -15.99 -6.64
CA VAL A 161 -4.47 -14.79 -6.52
C VAL A 161 -4.59 -14.16 -5.13
N LEU A 162 -5.79 -14.13 -4.55
CA LEU A 162 -6.02 -13.64 -3.19
C LEU A 162 -5.41 -14.60 -2.14
N ALA A 163 -5.45 -15.90 -2.38
CA ALA A 163 -4.76 -16.90 -1.55
C ALA A 163 -3.24 -16.69 -1.55
N LEU A 164 -2.64 -16.42 -2.71
CA LEU A 164 -1.23 -16.04 -2.83
C LEU A 164 -0.93 -14.72 -2.11
N THR A 165 -1.77 -13.70 -2.29
CA THR A 165 -1.62 -12.40 -1.63
C THR A 165 -1.63 -12.55 -0.12
N ALA A 166 -2.56 -13.34 0.43
CA ALA A 166 -2.63 -13.65 1.85
C ALA A 166 -1.37 -14.38 2.33
N ALA A 167 -0.81 -15.29 1.53
CA ALA A 167 0.41 -16.03 1.86
C ALA A 167 1.63 -15.10 1.90
N VAL A 168 1.78 -14.22 0.91
CA VAL A 168 2.83 -13.20 0.87
C VAL A 168 2.74 -12.25 2.06
N ALA A 169 1.54 -11.80 2.43
CA ALA A 169 1.34 -10.96 3.61
C ALA A 169 1.86 -11.63 4.90
N ILE A 170 1.50 -12.90 5.13
CA ILE A 170 1.96 -13.66 6.30
C ILE A 170 3.47 -13.90 6.26
N TRP A 171 4.04 -14.16 5.08
CA TRP A 171 5.49 -14.32 4.92
C TRP A 171 6.25 -13.04 5.28
N PHE A 172 5.77 -11.89 4.79
CA PHE A 172 6.35 -10.58 5.11
C PHE A 172 6.23 -10.25 6.60
N GLU A 173 5.13 -10.59 7.25
CA GLU A 173 4.96 -10.40 8.70
C GLU A 173 5.85 -11.32 9.54
N SER A 174 6.09 -12.53 9.06
CA SER A 174 6.89 -13.53 9.77
C SER A 174 8.39 -13.21 9.70
N ALA A 175 8.84 -12.47 8.69
CA ALA A 175 10.21 -12.00 8.54
C ALA A 175 10.41 -10.61 9.21
N PRO A 176 11.19 -10.51 10.31
CA PRO A 176 11.39 -9.24 11.03
C PRO A 176 11.70 -8.00 10.16
N PRO A 177 12.57 -8.06 9.14
CA PRO A 177 12.87 -6.88 8.31
C PRO A 177 11.70 -6.42 7.40
N LEU A 178 10.78 -7.32 7.06
CA LEU A 178 9.66 -7.05 6.15
C LEU A 178 8.33 -6.84 6.88
N SER A 179 8.31 -7.11 8.19
CA SER A 179 7.11 -7.00 9.03
C SER A 179 6.55 -5.57 9.10
N GLY A 180 7.40 -4.55 9.04
CA GLY A 180 6.99 -3.14 9.12
C GLY A 180 6.80 -2.43 7.78
N SER A 181 6.83 -1.10 7.83
CA SER A 181 6.72 -0.16 6.70
C SER A 181 7.64 -0.45 5.53
N PHE A 182 8.87 -0.90 5.80
CA PHE A 182 9.83 -1.23 4.76
C PHE A 182 9.33 -2.35 3.84
N GLY A 183 8.75 -3.42 4.41
CA GLY A 183 8.17 -4.48 3.60
C GLY A 183 6.94 -4.04 2.82
N ASN A 184 6.19 -3.03 3.30
CA ASN A 184 5.06 -2.46 2.56
C ASN A 184 5.51 -1.74 1.29
N VAL A 185 6.56 -0.91 1.41
CA VAL A 185 7.16 -0.24 0.25
C VAL A 185 7.75 -1.26 -0.73
N ILE A 186 8.45 -2.30 -0.24
CA ILE A 186 8.96 -3.38 -1.09
C ILE A 186 7.82 -4.09 -1.82
N TYR A 187 6.76 -4.46 -1.11
CA TYR A 187 5.62 -5.15 -1.72
C TYR A 187 5.00 -4.30 -2.83
N PHE A 188 4.79 -3.00 -2.57
CA PHE A 188 4.24 -2.08 -3.55
C PHE A 188 5.14 -1.97 -4.80
N ILE A 189 6.44 -1.73 -4.62
CA ILE A 189 7.39 -1.66 -5.75
C ILE A 189 7.46 -3.00 -6.49
N ALA A 190 7.52 -4.11 -5.77
CA ALA A 190 7.54 -5.45 -6.36
C ALA A 190 6.26 -5.73 -7.14
N TRP A 191 5.10 -5.28 -6.67
CA TRP A 191 3.84 -5.39 -7.39
C TRP A 191 3.85 -4.60 -8.70
N LEU A 192 4.36 -3.37 -8.69
CA LEU A 192 4.48 -2.55 -9.91
C LEU A 192 5.42 -3.19 -10.92
N LEU A 193 6.61 -3.65 -10.49
CA LEU A 193 7.55 -4.34 -11.35
C LEU A 193 6.97 -5.66 -11.86
N PHE A 194 6.28 -6.41 -11.00
CA PHE A 194 5.57 -7.62 -11.41
C PHE A 194 4.54 -7.29 -12.49
N MET A 195 3.71 -6.25 -12.32
CA MET A 195 2.73 -5.86 -13.33
C MET A 195 3.36 -5.44 -14.65
N ASP A 196 4.42 -4.62 -14.62
CA ASP A 196 5.07 -4.11 -15.84
C ASP A 196 5.83 -5.19 -16.63
N TYR A 197 6.51 -6.12 -15.93
CA TYR A 197 7.38 -7.10 -16.58
C TYR A 197 6.81 -8.51 -16.71
N VAL A 198 5.83 -8.89 -15.87
CA VAL A 198 5.34 -10.28 -15.77
C VAL A 198 3.83 -10.38 -15.94
N GLY A 199 3.06 -9.56 -15.22
CA GLY A 199 1.61 -9.63 -15.18
C GLY A 199 0.95 -9.14 -16.47
N LEU A 200 1.36 -7.96 -16.94
CA LEU A 200 0.80 -7.29 -18.12
C LEU A 200 1.92 -6.74 -19.03
N PRO A 201 2.89 -7.57 -19.46
CA PRO A 201 4.06 -7.12 -20.20
C PRO A 201 3.66 -6.42 -21.49
N GLY A 202 4.05 -5.15 -21.61
CA GLY A 202 3.83 -4.36 -22.83
C GLY A 202 2.39 -3.89 -23.04
N MET A 203 1.44 -4.10 -22.12
CA MET A 203 0.02 -3.76 -22.31
C MET A 203 -0.25 -2.26 -22.60
N PHE A 204 0.67 -1.37 -22.17
CA PHE A 204 0.62 0.07 -22.48
C PHE A 204 1.46 0.48 -23.71
N ARG A 205 1.98 -0.49 -24.46
CA ARG A 205 2.76 -0.27 -25.69
C ARG A 205 1.89 -0.46 -26.92
N TYR A 206 2.18 0.32 -27.96
CA TYR A 206 1.60 0.08 -29.28
C TYR A 206 2.12 -1.25 -29.83
N ASN A 207 1.21 -2.13 -30.27
CA ASN A 207 1.49 -3.45 -30.86
C ASN A 207 2.15 -4.46 -29.90
N ILE A 208 1.34 -5.09 -29.03
CA ILE A 208 1.80 -6.07 -28.03
C ILE A 208 2.10 -7.47 -28.58
N GLY A 209 1.93 -7.68 -29.89
CA GLY A 209 2.03 -9.00 -30.51
C GLY A 209 0.90 -9.95 -30.10
N THR A 210 1.04 -11.24 -30.38
CA THR A 210 0.05 -12.27 -29.99
C THR A 210 0.30 -12.71 -28.56
N ILE A 211 -0.72 -12.64 -27.70
CA ILE A 211 -0.67 -13.14 -26.34
C ILE A 211 -0.68 -14.67 -26.37
N GLN A 212 0.37 -15.29 -25.81
CA GLN A 212 0.44 -16.74 -25.66
C GLN A 212 -0.24 -17.18 -24.37
N GLN A 213 -1.14 -18.15 -24.47
CA GLN A 213 -1.84 -18.73 -23.32
C GLN A 213 -0.88 -19.56 -22.47
N HIS A 214 -0.81 -19.30 -21.16
CA HIS A 214 0.03 -20.06 -20.23
C HIS A 214 -0.52 -19.97 -18.80
N ALA A 215 -0.01 -20.79 -17.87
CA ALA A 215 -0.47 -20.78 -16.48
C ALA A 215 0.09 -19.58 -15.69
N ASP A 216 -0.25 -18.36 -16.09
CA ASP A 216 0.25 -17.12 -15.49
C ASP A 216 -0.31 -16.87 -14.07
N VAL A 217 0.38 -16.13 -13.22
CA VAL A 217 -0.06 -15.94 -11.82
C VAL A 217 -1.46 -15.32 -11.73
N LEU A 218 -1.78 -14.34 -12.58
CA LEU A 218 -3.03 -13.57 -12.52
C LEU A 218 -4.21 -14.30 -13.19
N GLY A 219 -3.94 -15.26 -14.07
CA GLY A 219 -4.94 -15.93 -14.89
C GLY A 219 -5.44 -15.08 -16.05
N LEU A 220 -4.64 -14.12 -16.52
CA LEU A 220 -5.01 -13.15 -17.54
C LEU A 220 -4.70 -13.60 -18.96
N SER A 221 -3.71 -14.47 -19.17
CA SER A 221 -3.24 -14.81 -20.52
C SER A 221 -4.32 -15.43 -21.40
N TYR A 222 -5.17 -16.28 -20.83
CA TYR A 222 -6.29 -16.93 -21.55
C TYR A 222 -7.41 -15.93 -21.90
N PRO A 223 -7.98 -15.17 -20.94
CA PRO A 223 -8.93 -14.09 -21.25
C PRO A 223 -8.42 -13.09 -22.28
N LEU A 224 -7.18 -12.61 -22.12
CA LEU A 224 -6.64 -11.60 -23.01
C LEU A 224 -6.39 -12.17 -24.41
N ALA A 225 -5.93 -13.42 -24.55
CA ALA A 225 -5.81 -14.07 -25.85
C ALA A 225 -7.18 -14.23 -26.53
N ALA A 226 -8.23 -14.62 -25.80
CA ALA A 226 -9.58 -14.76 -26.34
C ALA A 226 -10.17 -13.40 -26.78
N LEU A 227 -9.98 -12.35 -25.97
CA LEU A 227 -10.39 -11.00 -26.33
C LEU A 227 -9.58 -10.45 -27.53
N GLN A 228 -8.30 -10.80 -27.63
CA GLN A 228 -7.47 -10.39 -28.76
C GLN A 228 -7.97 -10.99 -30.08
N GLU A 229 -8.39 -12.26 -30.05
CA GLU A 229 -8.94 -12.94 -31.21
C GLU A 229 -10.21 -12.25 -31.71
N ILE A 230 -11.10 -11.85 -30.80
CA ILE A 230 -12.31 -11.11 -31.17
C ILE A 230 -11.96 -9.75 -31.77
N GLY A 231 -11.01 -9.02 -31.19
CA GLY A 231 -10.56 -7.75 -31.75
C GLY A 231 -10.04 -7.89 -33.19
N ARG A 232 -9.34 -8.99 -33.50
CA ARG A 232 -8.83 -9.28 -34.85
C ARG A 232 -9.94 -9.61 -35.84
N GLN A 233 -11.00 -10.29 -35.39
CA GLN A 233 -12.18 -10.59 -36.21
C GLN A 233 -12.99 -9.33 -36.53
N VAL A 234 -13.06 -8.39 -35.58
CA VAL A 234 -13.80 -7.13 -35.73
C VAL A 234 -13.05 -6.14 -36.62
N SER A 235 -11.71 -6.09 -36.54
CA SER A 235 -10.92 -5.20 -37.39
C SER A 235 -9.56 -5.80 -37.75
N PRO A 236 -9.21 -5.87 -39.06
CA PRO A 236 -7.87 -6.25 -39.50
C PRO A 236 -6.76 -5.32 -39.01
N SER A 237 -7.10 -4.07 -38.65
CA SER A 237 -6.17 -3.08 -38.08
C SER A 237 -5.96 -3.22 -36.56
N PHE A 238 -6.64 -4.17 -35.91
CA PHE A 238 -6.49 -4.40 -34.49
C PHE A 238 -5.16 -5.07 -34.15
N HIS A 239 -4.22 -4.30 -33.63
CA HIS A 239 -2.89 -4.76 -33.24
C HIS A 239 -2.79 -5.19 -31.76
N GLY A 240 -3.89 -5.69 -31.18
CA GLY A 240 -3.88 -6.30 -29.84
C GLY A 240 -3.82 -5.33 -28.66
N HIS A 241 -3.99 -4.03 -28.87
CA HIS A 241 -3.93 -3.06 -27.76
C HIS A 241 -5.16 -3.17 -26.86
N PHE A 242 -4.93 -3.26 -25.55
CA PHE A 242 -5.97 -3.23 -24.53
C PHE A 242 -5.86 -1.93 -23.74
N ASN A 243 -7.01 -1.31 -23.46
CA ASN A 243 -7.05 -0.21 -22.52
C ASN A 243 -7.73 -0.65 -21.22
N PHE A 244 -7.02 -0.49 -20.11
CA PHE A 244 -7.51 -0.67 -18.76
C PHE A 244 -7.32 0.65 -18.00
N GLY A 245 -8.42 1.31 -17.63
CA GLY A 245 -8.31 2.50 -16.77
C GLY A 245 -9.09 3.74 -17.20
N GLY A 246 -10.14 3.60 -18.01
CA GLY A 246 -11.05 4.72 -18.28
C GLY A 246 -10.53 5.67 -19.34
N ALA A 247 -10.10 5.15 -20.49
CA ALA A 247 -9.74 6.02 -21.61
C ALA A 247 -10.98 6.70 -22.19
N GLU A 248 -10.86 7.99 -22.46
CA GLU A 248 -11.87 8.79 -23.13
C GLU A 248 -11.71 8.64 -24.64
N TYR A 249 -12.77 8.19 -25.28
CA TYR A 249 -12.86 8.07 -26.73
C TYR A 249 -13.69 9.24 -27.24
N GLY A 250 -13.31 9.83 -28.38
CA GLY A 250 -14.00 11.00 -28.96
C GLY A 250 -15.43 10.75 -29.45
N GLY A 251 -16.01 9.56 -29.18
CA GLY A 251 -17.36 9.16 -29.55
C GLY A 251 -17.82 7.92 -28.78
N VAL A 252 -19.10 7.57 -28.92
CA VAL A 252 -19.67 6.39 -28.26
C VAL A 252 -18.99 5.12 -28.81
N PRO A 253 -18.43 4.28 -27.92
CA PRO A 253 -17.77 3.04 -28.30
C PRO A 253 -18.66 2.08 -29.07
N GLN A 254 -18.08 1.38 -30.05
CA GLN A 254 -18.79 0.35 -30.79
C GLN A 254 -18.96 -0.90 -29.91
N VAL A 255 -20.15 -1.50 -29.94
CA VAL A 255 -20.48 -2.66 -29.10
C VAL A 255 -20.20 -3.96 -29.84
N ILE A 256 -19.54 -4.90 -29.16
CA ILE A 256 -19.31 -6.27 -29.63
C ILE A 256 -19.99 -7.26 -28.69
N VAL A 257 -20.45 -8.38 -29.23
CA VAL A 257 -21.02 -9.46 -28.41
C VAL A 257 -19.91 -10.44 -28.07
N TRP A 258 -19.64 -10.62 -26.78
CA TRP A 258 -18.73 -11.64 -26.30
C TRP A 258 -19.48 -12.69 -25.49
N SER A 259 -19.31 -13.97 -25.86
CA SER A 259 -20.01 -15.11 -25.27
C SER A 259 -19.28 -15.76 -24.09
N GLY A 260 -18.18 -15.17 -23.62
CA GLY A 260 -17.44 -15.69 -22.47
C GLY A 260 -16.20 -16.50 -22.85
N LEU A 261 -15.61 -17.15 -21.83
CA LEU A 261 -14.37 -17.89 -21.94
C LEU A 261 -14.63 -19.39 -22.03
N GLU A 262 -13.93 -20.08 -22.94
CA GLU A 262 -13.85 -21.53 -22.91
C GLU A 262 -12.90 -21.98 -21.79
N TRP A 263 -13.46 -22.62 -20.76
CA TRP A 263 -12.71 -23.09 -19.61
C TRP A 263 -11.93 -24.37 -19.93
N SER A 264 -10.76 -24.20 -20.54
CA SER A 264 -9.89 -25.33 -20.86
C SER A 264 -9.31 -26.00 -19.61
N LEU A 265 -9.11 -27.31 -19.65
CA LEU A 265 -8.50 -28.07 -18.56
C LEU A 265 -7.10 -27.52 -18.16
N PRO A 266 -6.23 -27.10 -19.10
CA PRO A 266 -4.98 -26.42 -18.76
C PRO A 266 -5.16 -25.13 -17.96
N TYR A 267 -6.18 -24.33 -18.26
CA TYR A 267 -6.47 -23.11 -17.51
C TYR A 267 -6.84 -23.40 -16.06
N ILE A 268 -7.82 -24.31 -15.85
CA ILE A 268 -8.29 -24.70 -14.51
C ILE A 268 -7.14 -25.35 -13.72
N GLY A 269 -6.38 -26.26 -14.36
CA GLY A 269 -5.20 -26.87 -13.77
C GLY A 269 -4.17 -25.84 -13.33
N GLY A 270 -3.93 -24.80 -14.14
CA GLY A 270 -3.08 -23.67 -13.78
C GLY A 270 -3.59 -22.89 -12.56
N ARG A 271 -4.90 -22.65 -12.44
CA ARG A 271 -5.50 -22.00 -11.26
C ARG A 271 -5.33 -22.84 -9.99
N MET A 272 -5.54 -24.16 -10.09
CA MET A 272 -5.37 -25.08 -8.96
C MET A 272 -3.91 -25.18 -8.53
N PHE A 273 -2.97 -25.18 -9.49
CA PHE A 273 -1.54 -25.12 -9.19
C PHE A 273 -1.18 -23.90 -8.34
N TRP A 274 -1.63 -22.69 -8.73
CA TRP A 274 -1.36 -21.47 -7.97
C TRP A 274 -2.01 -21.47 -6.58
N LEU A 275 -3.19 -22.07 -6.44
CA LEU A 275 -3.84 -22.24 -5.14
C LEU A 275 -3.03 -23.18 -4.22
N ILE A 276 -2.55 -24.31 -4.74
CA ILE A 276 -1.68 -25.24 -3.98
C ILE A 276 -0.35 -24.58 -3.63
N PHE A 277 0.22 -23.82 -4.56
CA PHE A 277 1.44 -23.05 -4.33
C PHE A 277 1.26 -22.03 -3.20
N ALA A 278 0.10 -21.37 -3.11
CA ALA A 278 -0.21 -20.45 -2.02
C ALA A 278 -0.19 -21.14 -0.63
N ILE A 279 -0.75 -22.35 -0.55
CA ILE A 279 -0.73 -23.16 0.69
C ILE A 279 0.70 -23.50 1.07
N GLY A 280 1.51 -23.96 0.10
CA GLY A 280 2.93 -24.25 0.31
C GLY A 280 3.70 -23.01 0.79
N LEU A 281 3.53 -21.88 0.11
CA LEU A 281 4.17 -20.60 0.48
C LEU A 281 3.78 -20.17 1.90
N ALA A 282 2.49 -20.26 2.25
CA ALA A 282 2.02 -19.94 3.60
C ALA A 282 2.67 -20.84 4.65
N ALA A 283 2.76 -22.15 4.41
CA ALA A 283 3.41 -23.09 5.34
C ALA A 283 4.89 -22.75 5.56
N THR A 284 5.62 -22.31 4.53
CA THR A 284 7.03 -21.92 4.65
C THR A 284 7.25 -20.65 5.49
N ALA A 285 6.23 -19.81 5.70
CA ALA A 285 6.33 -18.64 6.58
C ALA A 285 6.59 -19.01 8.05
N SER A 286 6.36 -20.27 8.42
CA SER A 286 6.74 -20.80 9.75
C SER A 286 8.26 -20.86 10.00
N ILE A 287 9.08 -20.82 8.94
CA ILE A 287 10.55 -20.86 9.03
C ILE A 287 11.11 -19.55 9.64
N PRO A 288 10.83 -18.35 9.08
CA PRO A 288 11.29 -17.09 9.66
C PRO A 288 10.56 -16.71 10.95
N PHE A 289 9.37 -17.27 11.21
CA PHE A 289 8.56 -16.94 12.38
C PHE A 289 9.26 -17.32 13.70
N ASP A 290 9.46 -16.34 14.57
CA ASP A 290 10.15 -16.46 15.85
C ASP A 290 9.28 -17.02 16.99
N ARG A 291 7.95 -17.15 16.79
CA ARG A 291 6.97 -17.54 17.84
C ARG A 291 7.00 -16.61 19.06
N PHE A 292 7.26 -15.32 18.84
CA PHE A 292 7.25 -14.29 19.89
C PHE A 292 8.28 -14.50 21.01
N ASP A 293 9.33 -15.28 20.74
CA ASP A 293 10.40 -15.59 21.70
C ASP A 293 11.31 -14.36 21.91
N PRO A 294 11.33 -13.75 23.11
CA PRO A 294 12.16 -12.57 23.39
C PRO A 294 13.66 -12.83 23.23
N ALA A 295 14.12 -14.06 23.48
CA ALA A 295 15.53 -14.45 23.41
C ALA A 295 16.03 -14.54 21.95
N ARG A 296 15.12 -14.76 20.99
CA ARG A 296 15.43 -14.76 19.56
C ARG A 296 15.43 -13.36 18.94
N ASP A 297 14.79 -12.39 19.58
CA ASP A 297 14.77 -10.98 19.15
C ASP A 297 16.04 -10.22 19.62
N SER A 298 16.64 -10.61 20.74
CA SER A 298 17.98 -10.14 21.15
C SER A 298 19.06 -10.79 20.28
N GLY A 299 19.54 -10.05 19.28
CA GLY A 299 20.44 -10.51 18.20
C GLY A 299 21.85 -10.97 18.60
N THR A 300 22.02 -11.87 19.56
CA THR A 300 23.32 -12.42 19.98
C THR A 300 23.75 -13.68 19.23
N ASN A 301 22.94 -14.23 18.33
CA ASN A 301 23.33 -15.45 17.62
C ASN A 301 24.38 -15.15 16.51
N PRO A 302 25.61 -15.71 16.59
CA PRO A 302 26.70 -15.46 15.64
C PRO A 302 26.44 -16.25 14.34
N GLY A 303 25.54 -15.74 13.50
CA GLY A 303 25.27 -16.31 12.18
C GLY A 303 26.36 -15.99 11.16
N SER A 304 26.43 -16.84 10.12
CA SER A 304 27.33 -16.74 8.96
C SER A 304 27.40 -15.35 8.32
N GLY A 305 28.50 -15.04 7.63
CA GLY A 305 28.78 -13.72 7.03
C GLY A 305 27.66 -13.16 6.16
N VAL A 306 26.95 -14.03 5.43
CA VAL A 306 25.78 -13.67 4.61
C VAL A 306 24.61 -13.19 5.47
N LYS A 307 24.31 -13.85 6.60
CA LYS A 307 23.25 -13.43 7.53
C LYS A 307 23.60 -12.09 8.19
N ARG A 308 24.89 -11.83 8.42
CA ARG A 308 25.41 -10.55 8.93
C ARG A 308 25.29 -9.44 7.88
N PHE A 309 25.52 -9.74 6.60
CA PHE A 309 25.33 -8.81 5.47
C PHE A 309 23.85 -8.45 5.25
N TRP A 310 22.94 -9.43 5.15
CA TRP A 310 21.51 -9.12 5.04
C TRP A 310 20.99 -8.38 6.28
N ARG A 311 21.53 -8.69 7.47
CA ARG A 311 21.30 -7.91 8.70
C ARG A 311 21.97 -6.54 8.71
N SER A 312 22.92 -6.20 7.83
CA SER A 312 23.51 -4.85 7.69
C SER A 312 22.82 -4.03 6.60
N VAL A 313 22.14 -4.67 5.66
CA VAL A 313 21.31 -4.02 4.63
C VAL A 313 19.87 -3.77 5.09
N LEU A 314 19.12 -4.77 5.58
CA LEU A 314 17.67 -4.62 5.85
C LEU A 314 17.35 -3.85 7.15
N PRO A 315 16.47 -2.83 7.17
CA PRO A 315 16.13 -2.11 8.39
C PRO A 315 15.61 -3.07 9.46
N GLY A 316 16.37 -3.19 10.55
CA GLY A 316 16.05 -4.08 11.64
C GLY A 316 15.20 -3.37 12.68
N ARG A 317 14.19 -4.06 13.21
CA ARG A 317 13.49 -3.63 14.42
C ARG A 317 14.50 -3.73 15.58
N ARG A 318 15.09 -2.61 16.00
CA ARG A 318 15.79 -2.55 17.29
C ARG A 318 14.72 -2.48 18.36
N ILE A 319 14.29 -3.62 18.88
CA ILE A 319 13.73 -3.65 20.23
C ILE A 319 14.93 -3.33 21.14
N PRO A 320 14.92 -2.22 21.88
CA PRO A 320 15.94 -2.01 22.90
C PRO A 320 15.95 -3.27 23.76
N ASN A 321 17.12 -3.83 24.07
CA ASN A 321 17.21 -4.83 25.14
C ASN A 321 16.36 -4.28 26.29
N PRO A 322 15.45 -5.07 26.88
CA PRO A 322 14.80 -4.64 28.10
C PRO A 322 15.94 -4.17 28.99
N ALA A 323 15.94 -2.88 29.33
CA ALA A 323 16.84 -2.42 30.36
C ALA A 323 16.63 -3.42 31.50
N PRO A 324 17.70 -3.99 32.09
CA PRO A 324 17.53 -4.84 33.26
C PRO A 324 16.53 -4.11 34.14
N GLU A 325 15.42 -4.79 34.49
CA GLU A 325 14.37 -4.20 35.33
C GLU A 325 15.11 -3.37 36.36
N PRO A 326 14.87 -2.04 36.45
CA PRO A 326 15.54 -1.27 37.45
C PRO A 326 15.25 -2.04 38.72
N SER A 327 16.31 -2.59 39.33
CA SER A 327 16.18 -3.19 40.63
C SER A 327 15.42 -2.12 41.39
N PHE A 328 14.26 -2.47 41.93
CA PHE A 328 13.51 -1.58 42.80
C PHE A 328 14.40 -1.41 44.02
N ALA A 329 15.47 -0.62 43.87
CA ALA A 329 16.31 -0.16 44.93
C ALA A 329 15.35 0.56 45.85
N ALA A 330 15.32 0.12 47.11
CA ALA A 330 14.53 0.74 48.15
C ALA A 330 14.64 2.26 47.99
N PRO A 331 13.52 3.00 48.01
CA PRO A 331 13.48 4.40 47.62
C PRO A 331 14.52 5.17 48.43
N SER A 332 15.67 5.46 47.82
CA SER A 332 16.57 6.47 48.33
C SER A 332 15.75 7.75 48.32
N LYS A 333 15.78 8.52 49.41
CA LYS A 333 15.00 9.76 49.54
C LYS A 333 15.22 10.63 48.29
N VAL A 334 14.27 10.60 47.36
CA VAL A 334 14.32 11.39 46.14
C VAL A 334 13.93 12.79 46.55
N ASN A 335 14.93 13.64 46.81
CA ASN A 335 14.70 15.06 46.96
C ASN A 335 14.31 15.61 45.59
N LEU A 336 13.01 15.78 45.36
CA LEU A 336 12.49 16.43 44.17
C LEU A 336 12.94 17.90 44.21
N SER A 337 13.67 18.32 43.19
CA SER A 337 14.06 19.72 43.03
C SER A 337 12.78 20.57 42.95
N PRO A 338 12.61 21.58 43.80
CA PRO A 338 11.49 22.50 43.65
C PRO A 338 11.58 23.16 42.27
N ILE A 339 10.44 23.26 41.58
CA ILE A 339 10.34 24.01 40.32
C ILE A 339 10.46 25.49 40.70
N THR A 340 11.68 26.00 40.72
CA THR A 340 12.01 27.38 41.13
C THR A 340 11.69 28.40 40.06
N ASP A 341 11.73 28.00 38.78
CA ASP A 341 11.40 28.88 37.66
C ASP A 341 10.16 28.38 36.92
N ARG A 342 9.14 29.24 36.80
CA ARG A 342 8.17 29.13 35.70
C ARG A 342 8.98 29.33 34.42
N VAL A 343 9.43 28.25 33.79
CA VAL A 343 10.13 28.29 32.51
C VAL A 343 9.21 28.91 31.45
N SER A 344 9.29 30.23 31.32
CA SER A 344 8.43 31.06 30.44
C SER A 344 8.87 30.99 28.98
N ARG A 345 10.10 30.53 28.71
CA ARG A 345 10.63 30.43 27.35
C ARG A 345 10.11 29.19 26.63
N SER A 346 9.44 29.40 25.50
CA SER A 346 9.04 28.35 24.57
C SER A 346 10.28 27.61 24.05
N ARG A 347 10.47 26.35 24.45
CA ARG A 347 11.53 25.46 23.93
C ARG A 347 11.12 24.76 22.64
N PHE A 348 10.38 25.45 21.76
CA PHE A 348 9.86 24.87 20.52
C PHE A 348 10.96 24.27 19.64
N GLY A 349 12.09 24.97 19.47
CA GLY A 349 13.23 24.46 18.69
C GLY A 349 13.81 23.16 19.25
N ALA A 350 13.84 22.98 20.57
CA ALA A 350 14.28 21.74 21.19
C ALA A 350 13.29 20.59 20.93
N ILE A 351 11.98 20.87 20.93
CA ILE A 351 10.93 19.90 20.57
C ILE A 351 11.05 19.52 19.10
N LEU A 352 11.22 20.50 18.20
CA LEU A 352 11.42 20.25 16.77
C LEU A 352 12.66 19.40 16.50
N LEU A 353 13.78 19.71 17.14
CA LEU A 353 15.01 18.93 17.02
C LEU A 353 14.86 17.51 17.59
N ALA A 354 14.13 17.35 18.70
CA ALA A 354 13.81 16.04 19.25
C ALA A 354 12.92 15.22 18.30
N GLU A 355 11.86 15.84 17.75
CA GLU A 355 10.96 15.22 16.78
C GLU A 355 11.70 14.77 15.51
N PHE A 356 12.54 15.65 14.97
CA PHE A 356 13.38 15.35 13.81
C PHE A 356 14.38 14.23 14.11
N LYS A 357 15.07 14.28 15.26
CA LYS A 357 16.01 13.23 15.68
C LYS A 357 15.30 11.89 15.86
N LEU A 358 14.10 11.87 16.43
CA LEU A 358 13.31 10.65 16.60
C LEU A 358 12.87 10.06 15.26
N MET A 359 12.50 10.90 14.29
CA MET A 359 12.15 10.45 12.93
C MET A 359 13.33 9.79 12.20
N LEU A 360 14.55 10.27 12.41
CA LEU A 360 15.78 9.73 11.82
C LEU A 360 16.40 8.57 12.62
N LYS A 361 16.04 8.41 13.90
CA LYS A 361 16.61 7.38 14.78
C LYS A 361 16.27 5.98 14.27
N GLY A 362 17.28 5.11 14.22
CA GLY A 362 17.11 3.72 13.78
C GLY A 362 17.25 3.50 12.27
N ARG A 363 17.42 4.56 11.48
CA ARG A 363 17.81 4.44 10.06
C ARG A 363 19.29 4.07 9.94
N ARG A 364 19.63 3.33 8.87
CA ARG A 364 20.99 2.85 8.62
C ARG A 364 21.78 3.80 7.75
N TRP A 365 23.11 3.66 7.76
CA TRP A 365 24.02 4.54 7.00
C TRP A 365 23.67 4.63 5.51
N TRP A 366 23.28 3.51 4.88
CA TRP A 366 22.93 3.49 3.45
C TRP A 366 21.74 4.38 3.13
N TRP A 367 20.81 4.57 4.07
CA TRP A 367 19.65 5.44 3.86
C TRP A 367 20.10 6.89 3.69
N TYR A 368 21.11 7.34 4.44
CA TYR A 368 21.73 8.65 4.26
C TYR A 368 22.59 8.72 2.99
N ALA A 369 23.29 7.64 2.63
CA ALA A 369 24.06 7.56 1.39
C ALA A 369 23.17 7.73 0.14
N ILE A 370 21.98 7.12 0.13
CA ILE A 370 20.97 7.33 -0.94
C ILE A 370 20.53 8.79 -1.00
N ALA A 371 20.34 9.46 0.13
CA ALA A 371 19.97 10.88 0.18
C ALA A 371 21.03 11.76 -0.49
N ILE A 372 22.30 11.50 -0.18
CA ILE A 372 23.44 12.20 -0.77
C ILE A 372 23.51 11.92 -2.28
N ALA A 373 23.35 10.67 -2.69
CA ALA A 373 23.36 10.28 -4.10
C ALA A 373 22.24 10.98 -4.89
N ILE A 374 20.99 10.97 -4.38
CA ILE A 374 19.85 11.68 -5.00
C ILE A 374 20.14 13.18 -5.09
N SER A 375 20.69 13.78 -4.04
CA SER A 375 21.01 15.22 -4.03
C SER A 375 22.10 15.58 -5.05
N LEU A 376 23.18 14.80 -5.12
CA LEU A 376 24.26 15.00 -6.09
C LEU A 376 23.78 14.79 -7.53
N LEU A 377 23.00 13.73 -7.79
CA LEU A 377 22.39 13.48 -9.09
C LEU A 377 21.40 14.58 -9.47
N GLY A 378 20.67 15.13 -8.50
CA GLY A 378 19.74 16.24 -8.72
C GLY A 378 20.46 17.52 -9.14
N LEU A 379 21.59 17.80 -8.49
CA LEU A 379 22.38 19.02 -8.71
C LEU A 379 23.21 18.97 -10.00
N ILE A 380 23.94 17.88 -10.22
CA ILE A 380 24.99 17.78 -11.26
C ILE A 380 24.62 16.80 -12.37
N GLY A 381 23.56 16.00 -12.20
CA GLY A 381 23.20 14.93 -13.13
C GLY A 381 22.82 15.41 -14.54
N PRO A 382 22.69 14.49 -15.51
CA PRO A 382 22.39 14.83 -16.90
C PRO A 382 21.04 15.55 -17.03
N PRO A 383 20.84 16.37 -18.07
CA PRO A 383 19.59 17.12 -18.27
C PRO A 383 18.35 16.21 -18.40
N GLY A 384 18.51 14.95 -18.83
CA GLY A 384 17.43 13.95 -18.83
C GLY A 384 16.96 13.51 -17.43
N GLY A 385 17.78 13.71 -16.39
CA GLY A 385 17.45 13.41 -15.00
C GLY A 385 16.48 14.41 -14.35
N ARG A 386 16.15 15.52 -15.03
CA ARG A 386 15.30 16.60 -14.50
C ARG A 386 13.92 16.12 -14.03
N ARG A 387 13.36 15.07 -14.63
CA ARG A 387 12.06 14.48 -14.23
C ARG A 387 12.19 13.37 -13.19
N VAL A 388 13.16 12.49 -13.38
CA VAL A 388 13.28 11.25 -12.61
C VAL A 388 13.81 11.51 -11.21
N VAL A 389 14.80 12.41 -11.06
CA VAL A 389 15.47 12.61 -9.76
C VAL A 389 14.51 13.21 -8.71
N PRO A 390 13.69 14.24 -8.99
CA PRO A 390 12.70 14.73 -8.02
C PRO A 390 11.68 13.66 -7.61
N VAL A 391 11.23 12.83 -8.56
CA VAL A 391 10.30 11.74 -8.30
C VAL A 391 10.92 10.72 -7.33
N LEU A 392 12.18 10.34 -7.54
CA LEU A 392 12.91 9.45 -6.62
C LEU A 392 13.19 10.11 -5.27
N ALA A 393 13.49 11.41 -5.25
CA ALA A 393 13.70 12.18 -4.03
C ALA A 393 12.48 12.19 -3.12
N MET A 394 11.27 12.19 -3.69
CA MET A 394 10.02 12.11 -2.94
C MET A 394 9.64 10.69 -2.50
N LEU A 395 10.27 9.65 -3.05
CA LEU A 395 10.07 8.27 -2.58
C LEU A 395 10.96 7.93 -1.37
N TRP A 396 12.18 8.48 -1.32
CA TRP A 396 13.19 8.15 -0.31
C TRP A 396 12.75 8.38 1.16
N PRO A 397 12.07 9.50 1.53
CA PRO A 397 11.63 9.77 2.90
C PRO A 397 10.41 8.98 3.36
N VAL A 398 9.77 8.17 2.50
CA VAL A 398 8.46 7.54 2.80
C VAL A 398 8.43 6.80 4.13
N LEU A 399 9.50 6.04 4.44
CA LEU A 399 9.59 5.29 5.69
C LEU A 399 9.67 6.17 6.94
N ALA A 400 10.18 7.39 6.79
CA ALA A 400 10.25 8.39 7.84
C ALA A 400 8.91 9.11 7.99
N TRP A 401 8.31 9.55 6.88
CA TRP A 401 7.00 10.19 6.89
C TRP A 401 5.88 9.28 7.39
N SER A 402 5.92 7.97 7.11
CA SER A 402 4.88 7.05 7.58
C SER A 402 4.78 6.96 9.12
N SER A 403 5.83 7.36 9.84
CA SER A 403 5.82 7.44 11.31
C SER A 403 5.11 8.70 11.86
N LEU A 404 4.87 9.71 11.02
CA LEU A 404 4.17 10.94 11.42
C LEU A 404 2.74 10.61 11.82
N GLY A 405 2.32 11.11 12.99
CA GLY A 405 0.97 10.89 13.50
C GLY A 405 0.73 9.52 14.14
N THR A 406 1.63 8.55 13.96
CA THR A 406 1.45 7.16 14.41
C THR A 406 2.38 6.77 15.56
N ARG A 407 3.55 7.41 15.66
CA ARG A 407 4.62 7.03 16.60
C ARG A 407 4.19 6.97 18.06
N GLU A 408 3.36 7.92 18.52
CA GLU A 408 2.89 7.93 19.91
C GLU A 408 1.92 6.80 20.23
N THR A 409 1.13 6.38 19.25
CA THR A 409 0.21 5.24 19.38
C THR A 409 0.99 3.93 19.33
N TYR A 410 1.92 3.80 18.39
CA TYR A 410 2.72 2.59 18.20
C TYR A 410 3.61 2.25 19.40
N HIS A 411 4.19 3.26 20.05
CA HIS A 411 5.03 3.08 21.24
C HIS A 411 4.28 3.27 22.57
N GLU A 412 2.96 3.42 22.54
CA GLU A 412 2.12 3.66 23.71
C GLU A 412 2.54 4.88 24.57
N THR A 413 3.31 5.81 24.00
CA THR A 413 3.79 7.02 24.69
C THR A 413 2.78 8.15 24.69
N TYR A 414 1.65 7.99 24.00
CA TYR A 414 0.59 9.00 23.90
C TYR A 414 0.10 9.49 25.27
N LYS A 415 0.05 8.62 26.29
CA LYS A 415 -0.36 9.00 27.65
C LYS A 415 0.58 10.03 28.29
N LEU A 416 1.89 9.91 28.04
CA LEU A 416 2.91 10.83 28.56
C LEU A 416 2.96 12.13 27.77
N ILE A 417 2.77 12.03 26.46
CA ILE A 417 2.91 13.16 25.55
C ILE A 417 1.66 14.05 25.60
N TYR A 418 0.46 13.47 25.65
CA TYR A 418 -0.79 14.22 25.65
C TYR A 418 -1.10 14.86 27.01
N SER A 419 -0.50 14.38 28.10
CA SER A 419 -0.58 15.01 29.42
C SER A 419 0.36 16.23 29.56
N SER A 420 1.21 16.51 28.57
CA SER A 420 2.10 17.68 28.59
C SER A 420 1.32 18.98 28.38
N ALA A 421 1.91 20.12 28.76
CA ALA A 421 1.26 21.41 28.60
C ALA A 421 1.18 21.83 27.11
N HIS A 422 -0.03 22.13 26.64
CA HIS A 422 -0.33 22.59 25.27
C HIS A 422 0.21 21.67 24.15
N PRO A 423 -0.15 20.36 24.15
CA PRO A 423 0.42 19.38 23.22
C PRO A 423 0.03 19.69 21.77
N LEU A 424 -1.18 20.22 21.54
CA LEU A 424 -1.64 20.65 20.21
C LEU A 424 -0.81 21.80 19.65
N GLN A 425 -0.47 22.80 20.47
CA GLN A 425 0.22 24.00 20.00
C GLN A 425 1.73 23.79 19.85
N ARG A 426 2.32 22.89 20.65
CA ARG A 426 3.77 22.70 20.69
C ARG A 426 4.23 21.46 19.93
N GLN A 427 3.55 20.34 20.11
CA GLN A 427 4.02 19.06 19.58
C GLN A 427 3.59 18.86 18.12
N VAL A 428 2.35 19.22 17.76
CA VAL A 428 1.85 19.01 16.39
C VAL A 428 2.64 19.80 15.35
N PRO A 429 2.87 21.12 15.52
CA PRO A 429 3.66 21.86 14.55
C PRO A 429 5.10 21.38 14.50
N ALA A 430 5.69 20.97 15.64
CA ALA A 430 7.05 20.43 15.67
C ALA A 430 7.16 19.10 14.91
N ALA A 431 6.21 18.19 15.10
CA ALA A 431 6.17 16.92 14.38
C ALA A 431 5.97 17.15 12.88
N TRP A 432 5.04 18.01 12.48
CA TRP A 432 4.78 18.34 11.07
C TRP A 432 5.98 19.03 10.41
N LEU A 433 6.56 20.05 11.05
CA LEU A 433 7.76 20.73 10.56
C LEU A 433 8.96 19.80 10.44
N SER A 434 9.09 18.78 11.31
CA SER A 434 10.15 17.78 11.17
C SER A 434 10.05 17.03 9.83
N GLY A 435 8.83 16.71 9.40
CA GLY A 435 8.55 16.08 8.10
C GLY A 435 8.83 17.03 6.92
N VAL A 436 8.47 18.31 7.08
CA VAL A 436 8.76 19.38 6.10
C VAL A 436 10.28 19.55 5.93
N LEU A 437 11.04 19.64 7.03
CA LEU A 437 12.50 19.74 6.99
C LEU A 437 13.14 18.56 6.24
N LEU A 438 12.62 17.34 6.45
CA LEU A 438 13.10 16.17 5.71
C LEU A 438 12.78 16.26 4.21
N GLY A 439 11.62 16.81 3.83
CA GLY A 439 11.27 17.06 2.43
C GLY A 439 12.18 18.10 1.77
N ILE A 440 12.49 19.18 2.46
CA ILE A 440 13.46 20.19 2.00
C ILE A 440 14.82 19.54 1.76
N LEU A 441 15.29 18.74 2.71
CA LEU A 441 16.57 18.02 2.58
C LEU A 441 16.57 17.04 1.41
N ALA A 442 15.45 16.36 1.15
CA ALA A 442 15.33 15.44 0.02
C ALA A 442 15.43 16.16 -1.33
N LEU A 443 14.91 17.39 -1.43
CA LEU A 443 14.90 18.19 -2.67
C LEU A 443 16.02 19.22 -2.77
N VAL A 444 16.96 19.27 -1.83
CA VAL A 444 18.00 20.31 -1.84
C VAL A 444 18.80 20.31 -3.14
N GLY A 445 19.20 19.13 -3.64
CA GLY A 445 19.94 19.00 -4.89
C GLY A 445 19.15 19.46 -6.13
N PRO A 446 18.00 18.82 -6.44
CA PRO A 446 17.14 19.25 -7.55
C PRO A 446 16.68 20.71 -7.45
N GLY A 447 16.32 21.18 -6.25
CA GLY A 447 15.85 22.55 -6.01
C GLY A 447 16.95 23.59 -6.25
N MET A 448 18.17 23.34 -5.77
CA MET A 448 19.32 24.22 -6.06
C MET A 448 19.61 24.30 -7.55
N ARG A 449 19.53 23.18 -8.28
CA ARG A 449 19.68 23.20 -9.73
C ARG A 449 18.62 24.06 -10.41
N MET A 450 17.36 23.97 -9.99
CA MET A 450 16.29 24.81 -10.54
C MET A 450 16.56 26.30 -10.33
N LEU A 451 17.03 26.69 -9.14
CA LEU A 451 17.43 28.07 -8.83
C LEU A 451 18.60 28.53 -9.71
N ILE A 452 19.61 27.69 -9.94
CA ILE A 452 20.77 28.01 -10.81
C ILE A 452 20.34 28.20 -12.27
N ASN A 453 19.26 27.55 -12.71
CA ASN A 453 18.74 27.64 -14.09
C ASN A 453 17.56 28.63 -14.21
N ASP A 454 17.35 29.52 -13.22
CA ASP A 454 16.26 30.51 -13.18
C ASP A 454 14.84 29.92 -13.32
N GLN A 455 14.62 28.68 -12.87
CA GLN A 455 13.33 27.99 -12.92
C GLN A 455 12.49 28.25 -11.66
N THR A 456 12.20 29.51 -11.38
CA THR A 456 11.49 29.95 -10.16
C THR A 456 10.07 29.36 -10.05
N GLU A 457 9.38 29.19 -11.17
CA GLU A 457 8.04 28.59 -11.22
C GLU A 457 8.06 27.13 -10.73
N HIS A 458 8.97 26.30 -11.24
CA HIS A 458 9.12 24.91 -10.83
C HIS A 458 9.55 24.80 -9.36
N PHE A 459 10.39 25.72 -8.88
CA PHE A 459 10.78 25.78 -7.48
C PHE A 459 9.58 26.04 -6.54
N SER A 460 8.64 26.90 -6.95
CA SER A 460 7.43 27.17 -6.17
C SER A 460 6.53 25.93 -6.01
N VAL A 461 6.42 25.10 -7.06
CA VAL A 461 5.68 23.83 -7.01
C VAL A 461 6.32 22.86 -6.02
N PHE A 462 7.65 22.81 -5.96
CA PHE A 462 8.36 21.95 -5.02
C PHE A 462 8.12 22.35 -3.57
N LEU A 463 7.97 23.65 -3.27
CA LEU A 463 7.59 24.10 -1.93
C LEU A 463 6.19 23.58 -1.55
N VAL A 464 5.23 23.60 -2.47
CA VAL A 464 3.90 23.03 -2.23
C VAL A 464 4.00 21.52 -1.98
N ALA A 465 4.77 20.80 -2.80
CA ALA A 465 4.98 19.36 -2.63
C ALA A 465 5.57 19.00 -1.26
N VAL A 466 6.57 19.76 -0.80
CA VAL A 466 7.23 19.56 0.51
C VAL A 466 6.28 19.74 1.69
N LEU A 467 5.26 20.59 1.56
CA LEU A 467 4.24 20.78 2.59
C LEU A 467 3.12 19.74 2.48
N PHE A 468 2.76 19.34 1.27
CA PHE A 468 1.68 18.40 1.00
C PHE A 468 1.93 17.03 1.64
N ILE A 469 3.11 16.44 1.41
CA ILE A 469 3.38 15.05 1.80
C ILE A 469 3.36 14.86 3.34
N PRO A 470 4.04 15.70 4.14
CA PRO A 470 3.95 15.61 5.60
C PRO A 470 2.54 15.86 6.13
N SER A 471 1.75 16.73 5.47
CA SER A 471 0.35 16.98 5.84
C SER A 471 -0.52 15.75 5.59
N LEU A 472 -0.35 15.09 4.44
CA LEU A 472 -1.01 13.83 4.11
C LEU A 472 -0.61 12.72 5.11
N ALA A 473 0.68 12.55 5.36
CA ALA A 473 1.21 11.57 6.30
C ALA A 473 0.65 11.77 7.71
N PHE A 474 0.67 13.01 8.21
CA PHE A 474 0.19 13.35 9.52
C PHE A 474 -1.33 13.13 9.65
N ALA A 475 -2.13 13.56 8.67
CA ALA A 475 -3.57 13.36 8.67
C ALA A 475 -3.93 11.87 8.67
N LEU A 476 -3.41 11.10 7.72
CA LEU A 476 -3.73 9.67 7.61
C LEU A 476 -3.20 8.88 8.81
N GLY A 477 -2.01 9.24 9.33
CA GLY A 477 -1.43 8.61 10.50
C GLY A 477 -2.22 8.87 11.79
N THR A 478 -2.64 10.12 12.03
CA THR A 478 -3.42 10.48 13.22
C THR A 478 -4.84 9.91 13.21
N TRP A 479 -5.47 9.69 12.06
CA TRP A 479 -6.80 9.09 12.01
C TRP A 479 -6.76 7.56 12.04
N SER A 480 -5.86 6.95 11.28
CA SER A 480 -5.77 5.49 11.21
C SER A 480 -5.03 4.85 12.40
N GLY A 481 -4.12 5.60 13.06
CA GLY A 481 -3.21 5.04 14.06
C GLY A 481 -2.21 4.03 13.49
N SER A 482 -2.05 3.95 12.16
CA SER A 482 -1.21 2.97 11.47
C SER A 482 -0.49 3.62 10.28
N PRO A 483 0.79 3.32 10.04
CA PRO A 483 1.54 3.91 8.91
C PRO A 483 1.00 3.47 7.53
N ARG A 484 0.31 2.33 7.48
CA ARG A 484 -0.17 1.67 6.24
C ARG A 484 -1.08 2.52 5.37
N LEU A 485 -2.00 3.29 5.96
CA LEU A 485 -2.96 4.07 5.17
C LEU A 485 -2.23 5.15 4.36
N PHE A 486 -1.27 5.83 4.99
CA PHE A 486 -0.38 6.75 4.29
C PHE A 486 0.44 6.02 3.23
N GLU A 487 1.06 4.89 3.56
CA GLU A 487 1.90 4.16 2.62
C GLU A 487 1.14 3.76 1.34
N VAL A 488 -0.05 3.18 1.45
CA VAL A 488 -0.86 2.82 0.26
C VAL A 488 -1.23 4.05 -0.54
N ILE A 489 -1.85 5.04 0.11
CA ILE A 489 -2.40 6.21 -0.57
C ILE A 489 -1.26 6.99 -1.23
N TYR A 490 -0.18 7.26 -0.50
CA TYR A 490 0.94 8.03 -1.02
C TYR A 490 1.69 7.27 -2.12
N LEU A 491 1.94 5.97 -1.98
CA LEU A 491 2.65 5.21 -3.02
C LEU A 491 1.80 5.11 -4.30
N SER A 492 0.48 4.92 -4.19
CA SER A 492 -0.44 4.99 -5.33
C SER A 492 -0.44 6.37 -5.98
N TRP A 493 -0.52 7.43 -5.18
CA TRP A 493 -0.49 8.83 -5.66
C TRP A 493 0.83 9.15 -6.37
N TRP A 494 1.95 8.77 -5.75
CA TRP A 494 3.30 8.92 -6.30
C TRP A 494 3.45 8.17 -7.62
N PHE A 495 2.96 6.94 -7.70
CA PHE A 495 3.03 6.15 -8.94
C PHE A 495 2.20 6.78 -10.06
N MET A 496 0.98 7.23 -9.78
CA MET A 496 0.12 7.87 -10.78
C MET A 496 0.73 9.18 -11.29
N GLY A 497 1.26 10.02 -10.39
CA GLY A 497 1.98 11.24 -10.77
C GLY A 497 3.25 10.96 -11.57
N ALA A 498 4.04 9.96 -11.17
CA ALA A 498 5.25 9.54 -11.90
C ALA A 498 4.93 9.08 -13.33
N ASN A 499 3.79 8.44 -13.56
CA ASN A 499 3.33 8.00 -14.88
C ASN A 499 2.59 9.08 -15.68
N GLY A 500 2.55 10.32 -15.21
CA GLY A 500 2.03 11.45 -15.98
C GLY A 500 0.52 11.68 -15.87
N VAL A 501 -0.15 11.05 -14.90
CA VAL A 501 -1.54 11.39 -14.60
C VAL A 501 -1.57 12.76 -13.93
N THR A 502 -1.99 13.78 -14.70
CA THR A 502 -1.89 15.21 -14.33
C THR A 502 -2.55 15.54 -12.99
N ALA A 503 -3.69 14.91 -12.67
CA ALA A 503 -4.39 15.09 -11.40
C ALA A 503 -3.53 14.70 -10.18
N PHE A 504 -2.64 13.72 -10.33
CA PHE A 504 -1.78 13.19 -9.26
C PHE A 504 -0.33 13.72 -9.32
N ASP A 505 0.02 14.53 -10.32
CA ASP A 505 1.36 15.10 -10.50
C ASP A 505 1.55 16.36 -9.65
N PHE A 506 1.69 16.18 -8.33
CA PHE A 506 1.88 17.27 -7.37
C PHE A 506 3.22 18.02 -7.51
N MET A 507 4.18 17.47 -8.26
CA MET A 507 5.45 18.14 -8.59
C MET A 507 5.44 18.76 -9.99
N GLN A 508 4.42 18.47 -10.80
CA GLN A 508 4.26 18.94 -12.18
C GLN A 508 5.48 18.65 -13.08
N VAL A 509 6.17 17.53 -12.84
CA VAL A 509 7.44 17.18 -13.52
C VAL A 509 7.26 16.88 -15.02
N HIS A 510 6.03 16.56 -15.43
CA HIS A 510 5.72 16.28 -16.84
C HIS A 510 5.39 17.53 -17.64
N GLN A 511 5.07 18.64 -16.97
CA GLN A 511 4.70 19.90 -17.61
C GLN A 511 5.94 20.74 -17.91
N LYS A 512 5.97 21.40 -19.07
CA LYS A 512 7.05 22.34 -19.42
C LYS A 512 6.96 23.62 -18.58
N VAL A 513 5.73 24.12 -18.42
CA VAL A 513 5.38 25.28 -17.60
C VAL A 513 4.41 24.77 -16.53
N PRO A 514 4.65 25.01 -15.24
CA PRO A 514 3.73 24.61 -14.18
C PRO A 514 2.37 25.28 -14.34
N ASN A 515 1.30 24.51 -14.19
CA ASN A 515 -0.06 25.01 -14.08
C ASN A 515 -0.31 25.58 -12.66
N PRO A 516 -0.59 26.89 -12.53
CA PRO A 516 -0.86 27.52 -11.23
C PRO A 516 -2.12 26.98 -10.54
N GLN A 517 -3.12 26.51 -11.29
CA GLN A 517 -4.36 25.98 -10.73
C GLN A 517 -4.09 24.67 -9.98
N ILE A 518 -3.27 23.79 -10.56
CA ILE A 518 -2.87 22.53 -9.90
C ILE A 518 -2.10 22.85 -8.61
N SER A 519 -1.16 23.80 -8.66
CA SER A 519 -0.42 24.25 -7.47
C SER A 519 -1.36 24.79 -6.37
N ALA A 520 -2.36 25.59 -6.75
CA ALA A 520 -3.35 26.14 -5.82
C ALA A 520 -4.23 25.04 -5.20
N ILE A 521 -4.64 24.05 -5.98
CA ILE A 521 -5.40 22.88 -5.49
C ILE A 521 -4.57 22.12 -4.45
N TYR A 522 -3.30 21.82 -4.74
CA TYR A 522 -2.42 21.11 -3.79
C TYR A 522 -2.11 21.94 -2.55
N ALA A 523 -1.96 23.26 -2.67
CA ALA A 523 -1.81 24.15 -1.52
C ALA A 523 -3.07 24.16 -0.63
N GLY A 524 -4.25 24.25 -1.23
CA GLY A 524 -5.54 24.15 -0.53
C GLY A 524 -5.72 22.79 0.15
N LEU A 525 -5.41 21.70 -0.57
CA LEU A 525 -5.47 20.34 -0.04
C LEU A 525 -4.50 20.15 1.14
N THR A 526 -3.30 20.75 1.07
CA THR A 526 -2.33 20.75 2.16
C THR A 526 -2.90 21.40 3.42
N ALA A 527 -3.53 22.57 3.30
CA ALA A 527 -4.16 23.25 4.42
C ALA A 527 -5.30 22.43 5.03
N VAL A 528 -6.16 21.86 4.19
CA VAL A 528 -7.27 20.99 4.62
C VAL A 528 -6.75 19.75 5.34
N LEU A 529 -5.75 19.05 4.79
CA LEU A 529 -5.15 17.86 5.40
C LEU A 529 -4.51 18.19 6.75
N PHE A 530 -3.82 19.32 6.86
CA PHE A 530 -3.24 19.76 8.13
C PHE A 530 -4.32 20.02 9.19
N ILE A 531 -5.42 20.69 8.82
CA ILE A 531 -6.57 20.92 9.71
C ILE A 531 -7.22 19.59 10.13
N ILE A 532 -7.40 18.65 9.20
CA ILE A 532 -7.92 17.31 9.50
C ILE A 532 -7.01 16.58 10.49
N GLY A 533 -5.69 16.66 10.30
CA GLY A 533 -4.72 16.09 11.23
C GLY A 533 -4.77 16.73 12.62
N LEU A 534 -4.92 18.05 12.69
CA LEU A 534 -5.10 18.79 13.95
C LEU A 534 -6.39 18.37 14.66
N ALA A 535 -7.51 18.27 13.95
CA ALA A 535 -8.79 17.82 14.50
C ALA A 535 -8.70 16.38 15.03
N GLY A 536 -8.05 15.48 14.26
CA GLY A 536 -7.79 14.11 14.66
C GLY A 536 -6.95 14.02 15.94
N ARG A 537 -5.90 14.86 16.06
CA ARG A 537 -5.10 14.94 17.28
C ARG A 537 -5.91 15.51 18.45
N GLY A 538 -6.71 16.55 18.23
CA GLY A 538 -7.55 17.16 19.27
C GLY A 538 -8.54 16.18 19.87
N ARG A 539 -9.14 15.31 19.03
CA ARG A 539 -10.04 14.23 19.48
C ARG A 539 -9.34 13.16 20.34
N ARG A 540 -8.04 12.91 20.15
CA ARG A 540 -7.29 11.91 20.93
C ARG A 540 -6.77 12.42 22.27
N ILE A 541 -6.72 13.74 22.44
CA ILE A 541 -6.25 14.40 23.66
C ILE A 541 -7.42 14.63 24.64
N ARG A 542 -8.62 14.90 24.10
CA ARG A 542 -9.87 14.85 24.85
C ARG A 542 -10.24 13.42 25.16
#